data_AF-A0A9E1MZS1-F1
#
_entry.id   AF-A0A9E1MZS1-F1
#
_cell.length_a   1.000
_cell.length_b   1.000
_cell.length_c   1.000
_cell.angle_alpha   90.00
_cell.angle_beta   90.00
_cell.angle_gamma   90.00
#
_symmetry.space_group_name_H-M   'P 1'
#
loop_
_entity.id
_entity.type
_entity.pdbx_description
1 polymer ?
#
loop_
_entity_poly.entity_id
_entity_poly.type
_entity_poly.pdbx_seq_one_letter_code
_entity_poly.pdbx_strand_id
1 'polypeptide(L)'
;MGSTKVAALAALRERIRVLEDRGQVQKRRVASGVDLVDQLVQGLPQPGILELSGPSGSGCTRLALQLAAAAIAQGVGRMAAWVDWQRTLFPPALTLFGVDLASLLIIRPPTDQGTWAAEQLLRSGC
;
A
#
# COMPACT_ATOMS: atom_id res chain seq x y z
N MET A 1 39.63 -29.15 -17.02
CA MET A 1 38.76 -28.57 -15.96
C MET A 1 38.08 -27.24 -16.33
N GLY A 2 38.51 -26.49 -17.36
CA GLY A 2 37.88 -25.21 -17.74
C GLY A 2 36.51 -25.31 -18.43
N SER A 3 36.32 -26.30 -19.31
CA SER A 3 35.09 -26.47 -20.10
C SER A 3 33.82 -26.69 -19.25
N THR A 4 33.91 -27.49 -18.19
CA THR A 4 32.78 -27.83 -17.32
C THR A 4 32.28 -26.64 -16.48
N LYS A 5 33.20 -25.75 -16.05
CA LYS A 5 32.84 -24.52 -15.32
C LYS A 5 32.10 -23.51 -16.21
N VAL A 6 32.53 -23.38 -17.47
CA VAL A 6 31.89 -22.48 -18.44
C VAL A 6 30.47 -22.93 -18.73
N ALA A 7 30.25 -24.24 -18.92
CA ALA A 7 28.91 -24.79 -19.13
C ALA A 7 28.00 -24.61 -17.91
N ALA A 8 28.53 -24.83 -16.69
CA ALA A 8 27.78 -24.62 -15.46
C ALA A 8 27.39 -23.14 -15.25
N LEU A 9 28.29 -22.21 -15.57
CA LEU A 9 28.02 -20.77 -15.47
C LEU A 9 26.94 -20.32 -16.46
N ALA A 10 26.95 -20.85 -17.68
CA ALA A 10 25.93 -20.58 -18.69
C ALA A 10 24.55 -21.11 -18.24
N ALA A 11 24.50 -22.34 -17.73
CA ALA A 11 23.26 -22.92 -17.21
C ALA A 11 22.71 -22.16 -15.99
N LEU A 12 23.59 -21.66 -15.12
CA LEU A 12 23.18 -20.84 -13.97
C LEU A 12 22.64 -19.48 -14.40
N ARG A 13 23.30 -18.80 -15.35
CA ARG A 13 22.82 -17.52 -15.92
C ARG A 13 21.45 -17.67 -16.56
N GLU A 14 21.22 -18.76 -17.28
CA GLU A 14 19.92 -19.03 -17.90
C GLU A 14 18.85 -19.27 -16.84
N ARG A 15 19.17 -20.03 -15.77
CA ARG A 15 18.25 -20.20 -14.63
C ARG A 15 17.94 -18.88 -13.91
N ILE A 16 18.94 -18.02 -13.71
CA ILE A 16 18.74 -16.69 -13.12
C ILE A 16 17.81 -15.87 -14.02
N ARG A 17 18.07 -15.82 -15.33
CA ARG A 17 17.22 -15.10 -16.28
C ARG A 17 15.78 -15.59 -16.25
N VAL A 18 15.56 -16.91 -16.27
CA VAL A 18 14.21 -17.50 -16.17
C VAL A 18 13.54 -17.16 -14.84
N LEU A 19 14.29 -17.10 -13.73
CA LEU A 19 13.76 -16.72 -12.43
C LEU A 19 13.46 -15.21 -12.32
N GLU A 20 14.31 -14.36 -12.90
CA GLU A 20 14.11 -12.91 -12.99
C GLU A 20 12.88 -12.57 -13.86
N ASP A 21 12.71 -13.27 -14.98
CA ASP A 21 11.58 -13.07 -15.90
C ASP A 21 10.26 -13.56 -15.30
N ARG A 22 10.30 -14.64 -14.50
CA ARG A 22 9.15 -15.11 -13.69
C ARG A 22 8.78 -14.15 -12.55
N GLY A 23 9.67 -13.22 -12.20
CA GLY A 23 9.54 -12.31 -11.06
C GLY A 23 9.17 -10.88 -11.42
N GLN A 24 8.99 -10.53 -12.71
CA GLN A 24 8.46 -9.22 -13.08
C GLN A 24 6.96 -9.16 -12.75
N VAL A 25 6.66 -8.88 -11.48
CA VAL A 25 5.35 -8.37 -11.08
C VAL A 25 5.14 -7.10 -11.90
N GLN A 26 4.23 -7.13 -12.87
CA GLN A 26 3.78 -5.91 -13.53
C GLN A 26 3.35 -4.95 -12.43
N LYS A 27 4.07 -3.83 -12.30
CA LYS A 27 3.75 -2.78 -11.33
C LYS A 27 2.48 -2.09 -11.81
N ARG A 28 1.32 -2.71 -11.53
CA ARG A 28 0.03 -2.11 -11.82
C ARG A 28 -0.08 -0.84 -10.98
N ARG A 29 -0.43 0.26 -11.63
CA ARG A 29 -0.77 1.52 -10.97
C ARG A 29 -2.26 1.75 -11.10
N VAL A 30 -2.84 2.31 -10.05
CA VAL A 30 -4.26 2.71 -10.04
C VAL A 30 -4.37 4.19 -9.76
N ALA A 31 -5.43 4.82 -10.28
CA ALA A 31 -5.70 6.21 -9.99
C ALA A 31 -5.84 6.41 -8.48
N SER A 32 -5.22 7.47 -7.96
CA SER A 32 -5.33 7.85 -6.55
C SER A 32 -6.70 8.45 -6.23
N GLY A 33 -7.42 8.92 -7.25
CA GLY A 33 -8.67 9.68 -7.09
C GLY A 33 -8.43 11.14 -6.69
N VAL A 34 -7.18 11.59 -6.73
CA VAL A 34 -6.78 12.99 -6.52
C VAL A 34 -5.97 13.43 -7.74
N ASP A 35 -6.57 14.27 -8.59
CA ASP A 35 -5.99 14.65 -9.90
C ASP A 35 -4.53 15.12 -9.80
N LEU A 36 -4.22 15.95 -8.79
CA LEU A 36 -2.87 16.47 -8.58
C LEU A 36 -1.87 15.35 -8.25
N VAL A 37 -2.27 14.36 -7.44
CA VAL A 37 -1.41 13.21 -7.11
C VAL A 37 -1.19 12.37 -8.37
N ASP A 38 -2.24 12.13 -9.15
CA ASP A 38 -2.14 11.33 -10.37
C ASP A 38 -1.25 12.00 -11.42
N GLN A 39 -1.29 13.33 -11.54
CA GLN A 39 -0.38 14.08 -12.41
C GLN A 39 1.09 13.98 -11.96
N LEU A 40 1.33 13.99 -10.64
CA LEU A 40 2.68 13.99 -10.08
C LEU A 40 3.34 12.61 -10.10
N VAL A 41 2.58 11.55 -9.78
CA VAL A 41 3.15 10.20 -9.58
C VAL A 41 2.56 9.12 -10.48
N GLN A 42 1.64 9.47 -11.40
CA GLN A 42 1.00 8.57 -12.36
C GLN A 42 0.24 7.42 -11.69
N GLY A 43 -0.46 7.74 -10.60
CA GLY A 43 -1.22 6.79 -9.79
C GLY A 43 -0.39 6.06 -8.73
N LEU A 44 -1.08 5.30 -7.89
CA LEU A 44 -0.53 4.58 -6.75
C LEU A 44 -0.15 3.14 -7.12
N PRO A 45 0.91 2.56 -6.53
CA PRO A 45 1.29 1.17 -6.78
C PRO A 45 0.26 0.18 -6.19
N GLN A 46 -0.11 -0.86 -6.94
CA GLN A 46 -0.97 -1.93 -6.46
C GLN A 46 -0.53 -3.32 -7.00
N PRO A 47 -0.18 -4.30 -6.14
CA PRO A 47 0.09 -4.14 -4.71
C PRO A 47 1.36 -3.31 -4.48
N GLY A 48 1.44 -2.62 -3.35
CA GLY A 48 2.61 -1.82 -3.01
C GLY A 48 2.50 -1.13 -1.67
N ILE A 49 3.60 -0.50 -1.26
CA ILE A 49 3.67 0.35 -0.07
C ILE A 49 3.89 1.79 -0.55
N LEU A 50 3.15 2.71 0.06
CA LEU A 50 3.29 4.15 -0.11
C LEU A 50 3.68 4.76 1.22
N GLU A 51 4.65 5.68 1.19
CA GLU A 51 4.95 6.56 2.32
C GLU A 51 4.43 7.97 2.01
N LEU A 52 3.67 8.52 2.94
CA LEU A 52 3.22 9.91 2.90
C LEU A 52 3.75 10.62 4.14
N SER A 53 4.64 11.60 3.92
CA SER A 53 5.29 12.35 4.99
C SER A 53 5.19 13.85 4.74
N GLY A 54 5.24 14.62 5.83
CA GLY A 54 5.17 16.07 5.78
C GLY A 54 5.13 16.68 7.19
N PRO A 55 5.28 18.01 7.32
CA PRO A 55 5.20 18.70 8.60
C PRO A 55 3.83 18.49 9.28
N SER A 56 3.79 18.59 10.61
CA SER A 56 2.53 18.61 11.37
C SER A 56 1.59 19.68 10.82
N GLY A 57 0.33 19.30 10.57
CA GLY A 57 -0.68 20.22 10.00
C GLY A 57 -0.66 20.34 8.47
N SER A 58 0.27 19.67 7.77
CA SER A 58 0.30 19.63 6.28
C SER A 58 -0.87 18.87 5.65
N GLY A 59 -1.66 18.16 6.45
CA GLY A 59 -2.82 17.42 5.97
C GLY A 59 -2.55 15.98 5.54
N CYS A 60 -1.37 15.40 5.83
CA CYS A 60 -1.04 14.01 5.49
C CYS A 60 -2.13 13.01 5.89
N THR A 61 -2.65 13.09 7.12
CA THR A 61 -3.74 12.23 7.58
C THR A 61 -4.99 12.39 6.73
N ARG A 62 -5.36 13.63 6.40
CA ARG A 62 -6.53 13.93 5.57
C ARG A 62 -6.36 13.37 4.16
N LEU A 63 -5.20 13.57 3.55
CA LEU A 63 -4.90 13.04 2.23
C LEU A 63 -4.94 11.50 2.23
N ALA A 64 -4.31 10.84 3.22
CA ALA A 64 -4.34 9.37 3.34
C ALA A 64 -5.78 8.82 3.43
N LEU A 65 -6.65 9.49 4.19
CA LEU A 65 -8.06 9.11 4.31
C LEU A 65 -8.83 9.33 3.00
N GLN A 66 -8.56 10.42 2.27
CA GLN A 66 -9.16 10.67 0.95
C GLN A 66 -8.73 9.62 -0.08
N LEU A 67 -7.44 9.25 -0.08
CA LEU A 67 -6.92 8.17 -0.94
C LEU A 67 -7.61 6.84 -0.63
N ALA A 68 -7.79 6.51 0.65
CA ALA A 68 -8.48 5.29 1.07
C ALA A 68 -9.96 5.30 0.63
N ALA A 69 -10.68 6.40 0.84
CA ALA A 69 -12.06 6.56 0.40
C ALA A 69 -12.20 6.46 -1.13
N ALA A 70 -11.30 7.10 -1.88
CA ALA A 70 -11.27 7.01 -3.34
C ALA A 70 -11.02 5.58 -3.83
N ALA A 71 -10.10 4.85 -3.19
CA ALA A 71 -9.82 3.45 -3.52
C ALA A 71 -11.07 2.55 -3.35
N ILE A 72 -11.81 2.72 -2.26
CA ILE A 72 -13.08 2.00 -2.04
C ILE A 72 -14.10 2.37 -3.12
N ALA A 73 -14.28 3.67 -3.40
CA ALA A 73 -15.22 4.16 -4.40
C ALA A 73 -14.90 3.64 -5.82
N GLN A 74 -13.62 3.42 -6.13
CA GLN A 74 -13.16 2.84 -7.39
C GLN A 74 -13.21 1.29 -7.43
N GLY A 75 -13.63 0.64 -6.34
CA GLY A 75 -13.76 -0.82 -6.27
C GLY A 75 -12.45 -1.57 -6.03
N VAL A 76 -11.40 -0.90 -5.53
CA VAL A 76 -10.11 -1.51 -5.16
C VAL A 76 -10.28 -2.45 -3.94
N GLY A 77 -11.36 -2.30 -3.19
CA GLY A 77 -11.74 -3.17 -2.08
C GLY A 77 -13.13 -2.82 -1.54
N ARG A 78 -13.63 -3.60 -0.58
CA ARG A 78 -14.92 -3.35 0.09
C ARG A 78 -14.81 -2.39 1.27
N MET A 79 -13.63 -2.31 1.87
CA MET A 79 -13.34 -1.47 3.03
C MET A 79 -11.87 -1.07 3.06
N ALA A 80 -11.54 -0.03 3.80
CA ALA A 80 -10.18 0.31 4.17
C ALA A 80 -9.97 0.05 5.67
N ALA A 81 -8.74 -0.28 6.06
CA ALA A 81 -8.34 -0.43 7.45
C ALA A 81 -7.40 0.71 7.85
N TRP A 82 -7.66 1.32 9.01
CA TRP A 82 -6.83 2.37 9.61
C TRP A 82 -6.30 1.93 10.97
N VAL A 83 -4.97 1.86 11.10
CA VAL A 83 -4.30 1.52 12.36
C VAL A 83 -3.99 2.79 13.14
N ASP A 84 -4.85 3.13 14.11
CA ASP A 84 -4.79 4.31 14.97
C ASP A 84 -4.06 4.02 16.29
N TRP A 85 -2.78 3.63 16.21
CA TRP A 85 -1.97 3.29 17.39
C TRP A 85 -1.67 4.50 18.29
N GLN A 86 -1.64 5.71 17.72
CA GLN A 86 -1.44 6.96 18.46
C GLN A 86 -2.73 7.54 19.05
N ARG A 87 -3.89 6.97 18.73
CA ARG A 87 -5.22 7.40 19.20
C ARG A 87 -5.52 8.87 18.91
N THR A 88 -5.09 9.35 17.74
CA THR A 88 -5.26 10.75 17.32
C THR A 88 -6.44 10.94 16.37
N LEU A 89 -6.95 9.85 15.78
CA LEU A 89 -8.06 9.93 14.84
C LEU A 89 -9.38 10.19 15.57
N PHE A 90 -10.14 11.18 15.09
CA PHE A 90 -11.51 11.45 15.54
C PHE A 90 -12.52 11.05 14.45
N PRO A 91 -13.13 9.85 14.53
CA PRO A 91 -13.96 9.29 13.47
C PRO A 91 -15.16 10.16 13.03
N PRO A 92 -15.88 10.85 13.94
CA PRO A 92 -17.03 11.66 13.53
C PRO A 92 -16.66 12.76 12.52
N ALA A 93 -15.47 13.36 12.61
CA ALA A 93 -15.03 14.40 11.68
C ALA A 93 -14.72 13.87 10.26
N LEU A 94 -14.54 12.56 10.07
CA LEU A 94 -14.17 11.99 8.77
C LEU A 94 -15.31 12.07 7.76
N THR A 95 -16.56 12.05 8.25
CA THR A 95 -17.76 12.25 7.42
C THR A 95 -17.75 13.59 6.70
N LEU A 96 -17.22 14.64 7.34
CA LEU A 96 -17.05 15.97 6.74
C LEU A 96 -16.04 15.98 5.57
N PHE A 97 -15.20 14.95 5.48
CA PHE A 97 -14.22 14.78 4.42
C PHE A 97 -14.65 13.76 3.36
N GLY A 98 -15.91 13.31 3.39
CA GLY A 98 -16.46 12.36 2.42
C GLY A 98 -16.04 10.91 2.65
N VAL A 99 -15.54 10.59 3.85
CA VAL A 99 -15.19 9.21 4.21
C VAL A 99 -16.43 8.49 4.76
N ASP A 100 -16.83 7.40 4.11
CA ASP A 100 -17.88 6.53 4.62
C ASP A 100 -17.35 5.67 5.78
N LEU A 101 -17.84 5.95 6.98
CA LEU A 101 -17.47 5.22 8.20
C LEU A 101 -17.90 3.76 8.18
N ALA A 102 -18.93 3.38 7.41
CA ALA A 102 -19.33 1.98 7.27
C ALA A 102 -18.29 1.16 6.49
N SER A 103 -17.46 1.83 5.69
CA SER A 103 -16.39 1.25 4.88
C SER A 103 -14.99 1.38 5.50
N LEU A 104 -14.88 1.91 6.72
CA LEU A 104 -13.60 2.14 7.40
C LEU A 104 -13.48 1.34 8.70
N LEU A 105 -12.63 0.32 8.69
CA LEU A 105 -12.26 -0.43 9.90
C LEU A 105 -11.18 0.35 10.66
N ILE A 106 -11.43 0.69 11.92
CA ILE A 106 -10.46 1.39 12.78
C ILE A 106 -9.91 0.43 13.83
N ILE A 107 -8.60 0.19 13.78
CA ILE A 107 -7.90 -0.69 14.71
C ILE A 107 -7.07 0.17 15.66
N ARG A 108 -7.30 0.00 16.96
CA ARG A 108 -6.59 0.71 18.03
C ARG A 108 -5.81 -0.28 18.91
N PRO A 109 -4.63 -0.74 18.44
CA PRO A 109 -3.80 -1.63 19.23
C PRO A 109 -3.15 -0.88 20.40
N PRO A 110 -2.46 -1.58 21.30
CA PRO A 110 -1.44 -0.98 22.16
C PRO A 110 -0.43 -0.16 21.33
N THR A 111 0.10 0.92 21.92
CA THR A 111 0.96 1.90 21.23
C THR A 111 2.20 1.26 20.59
N ASP A 112 2.77 0.24 21.22
CA ASP A 112 3.94 -0.51 20.77
C ASP A 112 3.63 -1.58 19.71
N GLN A 113 2.36 -1.82 19.39
CA GLN A 113 1.91 -2.91 18.53
C GLN A 113 1.26 -2.45 17.20
N GLY A 114 1.48 -1.20 16.79
CA GLY A 114 0.95 -0.67 15.52
C GLY A 114 1.37 -1.52 14.31
N THR A 115 2.65 -1.84 14.17
CA THR A 115 3.19 -2.65 13.06
C THR A 115 2.67 -4.08 13.10
N TRP A 116 2.59 -4.68 14.30
CA TRP A 116 2.05 -6.03 14.45
C TRP A 116 0.59 -6.11 14.00
N ALA A 117 -0.24 -5.13 14.37
CA ALA A 117 -1.62 -5.06 13.93
C ALA A 117 -1.75 -4.90 12.41
N ALA A 118 -0.92 -4.07 11.79
CA ALA A 118 -0.86 -3.93 10.33
C ALA A 118 -0.49 -5.26 9.64
N GLU A 119 0.46 -6.01 10.20
CA GLU A 119 0.81 -7.34 9.70
C GLU A 119 -0.37 -8.33 9.80
N GLN A 120 -1.09 -8.34 10.93
CA GLN A 120 -2.25 -9.23 11.08
C GLN A 120 -3.35 -8.92 10.06
N LEU A 121 -3.59 -7.63 9.77
CA LEU A 121 -4.57 -7.21 8.75
C LEU A 121 -4.18 -7.67 7.35
N LEU A 122 -2.90 -7.59 7.00
CA LEU A 122 -2.41 -8.07 5.70
C LEU A 122 -2.54 -9.59 5.57
N ARG A 123 -2.44 -10.33 6.68
CA ARG A 123 -2.57 -11.78 6.72
C ARG A 123 -4.02 -12.26 6.69
N SER A 124 -4.98 -11.46 7.16
CA SER A 124 -6.39 -11.86 7.24
C SER A 124 -7.12 -11.81 5.89
N GLY A 125 -6.53 -11.21 4.84
CA GLY A 125 -7.12 -11.16 3.50
C GLY A 125 -8.35 -10.25 3.40
N CYS A 126 -8.43 -9.23 4.26
CA CYS A 126 -9.44 -8.18 4.22
C CYS A 126 -9.31 -7.30 2.98
#